data_AF-A0A397TSF4-F1
#
_entry.id   AF-A0A397TSF4-F1
#
_cell.length_a   1.000
_cell.length_b   1.000
_cell.length_c   1.000
_cell.angle_alpha   90.00
_cell.angle_beta   90.00
_cell.angle_gamma   90.00
#
_symmetry.space_group_name_H-M   'P 1'
#
loop_
_entity.id
_entity.type
_entity.pdbx_description
1 polymer ?
#
loop_
_entity_poly.entity_id
_entity_poly.type
_entity_poly.pdbx_seq_one_letter_code
_entity_poly.pdbx_strand_id
1 'polypeptide(L)'
;MIRSLEESGGKITQLSDLVAFFKSIIPNMKKAIVSSIDLLENRYQNLEDIISVKDRKIIALVDQILFKMKHNDMTIELEIYSSTHERKLWAKRCSESEHNLEIQKKYTFQPAHSHSL
;
A
#
# COMPACT_ATOMS: atom_id res chain seq x y z
N MET A 1 1.80 -54.50 -39.90
CA MET A 1 1.34 -54.75 -38.52
C MET A 1 2.49 -54.69 -37.51
N ILE A 2 3.58 -55.47 -37.68
CA ILE A 2 4.72 -55.49 -36.72
C ILE A 2 5.42 -54.13 -36.59
N ARG A 3 5.70 -53.44 -37.72
CA ARG A 3 6.36 -52.12 -37.71
C ARG A 3 5.59 -51.03 -36.95
N SER A 4 4.26 -50.99 -37.08
CA SER A 4 3.45 -49.99 -36.35
C SER A 4 3.33 -50.30 -34.86
N LEU A 5 3.38 -51.58 -34.49
CA LEU A 5 3.38 -52.01 -33.09
C LEU A 5 4.68 -51.58 -32.39
N GLU A 6 5.83 -51.81 -33.03
CA GLU A 6 7.15 -51.41 -32.51
C GLU A 6 7.27 -49.88 -32.38
N GLU A 7 6.78 -49.14 -33.37
CA GLU A 7 6.73 -47.67 -33.33
C GLU A 7 5.79 -47.15 -32.22
N SER A 8 4.67 -47.84 -31.97
CA SER A 8 3.76 -47.51 -30.86
C SER A 8 4.40 -47.82 -29.49
N GLY A 9 5.15 -48.91 -29.38
CA GLY A 9 5.91 -49.26 -28.17
C GLY A 9 6.96 -48.21 -27.84
N GLY A 10 7.73 -47.74 -28.83
CA GLY A 10 8.73 -46.68 -28.63
C GLY A 10 8.11 -45.35 -28.16
N LYS A 11 6.94 -44.98 -28.69
CA LYS A 11 6.19 -43.78 -28.25
C LYS A 11 5.71 -43.91 -26.80
N ILE A 12 5.28 -45.10 -26.38
CA ILE A 12 4.86 -45.37 -25.00
C ILE A 12 6.05 -45.24 -24.04
N THR A 13 7.23 -45.76 -24.40
CA THR A 13 8.44 -45.62 -23.58
C THR A 13 8.85 -44.15 -23.43
N GLN A 14 8.87 -43.38 -24.52
CA GLN A 14 9.17 -41.94 -24.47
C GLN A 14 8.18 -41.18 -23.58
N LEU A 15 6.88 -41.50 -23.66
CA LEU A 15 5.87 -40.90 -22.81
C LEU A 15 6.11 -41.25 -21.33
N SER A 16 6.48 -42.50 -21.04
CA SER A 16 6.81 -42.95 -19.69
C SER A 16 8.00 -42.18 -19.12
N ASP A 17 9.06 -41.97 -19.91
CA ASP A 17 10.24 -41.20 -19.50
C ASP A 17 9.89 -39.74 -19.21
N LEU A 18 9.06 -39.13 -20.07
CA LEU A 18 8.57 -37.77 -19.86
C LEU A 18 7.74 -37.64 -18.57
N VAL A 19 6.87 -38.63 -18.29
CA VAL A 19 6.08 -38.69 -17.05
C VAL A 19 6.99 -38.84 -15.84
N ALA A 20 8.02 -39.69 -15.90
CA ALA A 20 8.99 -39.85 -14.82
C ALA A 20 9.79 -38.56 -14.58
N PHE A 21 10.18 -37.85 -15.65
CA PHE A 21 10.83 -36.56 -15.58
C PHE A 21 9.95 -35.49 -14.92
N PHE A 22 8.67 -35.37 -15.31
CA PHE A 22 7.78 -34.41 -14.66
C PHE A 22 7.54 -34.75 -13.18
N LYS A 23 7.40 -36.04 -12.85
CA LYS A 23 7.29 -36.49 -11.45
C LYS A 23 8.51 -36.12 -10.61
N SER A 24 9.70 -36.09 -11.19
CA SER A 24 10.92 -35.70 -10.45
C SER A 24 11.02 -34.19 -10.23
N ILE A 25 10.47 -33.37 -11.13
CA ILE A 25 10.55 -31.90 -11.06
C ILE A 25 9.44 -31.27 -10.22
N ILE A 26 8.22 -31.82 -10.28
CA ILE A 26 7.04 -31.28 -9.57
C ILE A 26 7.31 -30.99 -8.08
N PRO A 27 7.96 -31.89 -7.29
CA PRO A 27 8.23 -31.63 -5.88
C PRO A 27 9.13 -30.41 -5.66
N ASN A 28 10.17 -30.26 -6.49
CA ASN A 28 11.10 -29.13 -6.39
C ASN A 28 10.41 -27.81 -6.76
N MET A 29 9.59 -27.81 -7.81
CA MET A 29 8.78 -26.64 -8.17
C MET A 29 7.81 -26.26 -7.05
N LYS A 30 7.12 -27.25 -6.47
CA LYS A 30 6.22 -27.02 -5.33
C LYS A 30 6.98 -26.39 -4.17
N LYS A 31 8.17 -26.91 -3.83
CA LYS A 31 9.01 -26.36 -2.76
C LYS A 31 9.44 -24.92 -3.05
N ALA A 32 9.87 -24.63 -4.28
CA ALA A 32 10.27 -23.28 -4.69
C ALA A 32 9.11 -22.27 -4.57
N ILE A 33 7.90 -22.68 -4.97
CA ILE A 33 6.69 -21.86 -4.85
C ILE A 33 6.39 -21.56 -3.37
N VAL A 34 6.36 -22.59 -2.52
CA VAL A 34 6.11 -22.42 -1.07
C VAL A 34 7.15 -21.47 -0.45
N SER A 35 8.44 -21.68 -0.70
CA SER A 35 9.48 -20.79 -0.16
C SER A 35 9.37 -19.34 -0.66
N SER A 36 8.87 -19.15 -1.89
CA SER A 36 8.65 -17.81 -2.42
C SER A 36 7.46 -17.12 -1.76
N ILE A 37 6.40 -17.88 -1.44
CA ILE A 37 5.24 -17.39 -0.70
C ILE A 37 5.66 -17.00 0.72
N ASP A 38 6.40 -17.86 1.42
CA ASP A 38 6.89 -17.58 2.79
C ASP A 38 7.74 -16.30 2.82
N LEU A 39 8.63 -16.13 1.83
CA LEU A 39 9.46 -14.92 1.71
C LEU A 39 8.61 -13.67 1.46
N LEU A 40 7.58 -13.78 0.63
CA LEU A 40 6.68 -12.67 0.33
C LEU A 40 5.85 -12.27 1.55
N GLU A 41 5.33 -13.25 2.29
CA GLU A 41 4.57 -13.04 3.51
C GLU A 41 5.41 -12.35 4.59
N ASN A 42 6.66 -12.79 4.79
CA ASN A 42 7.59 -12.13 5.71
C ASN A 42 7.87 -10.67 5.32
N ARG A 43 8.00 -10.37 4.02
CA ARG A 43 8.18 -8.99 3.53
C ARG A 43 6.92 -8.15 3.75
N TYR A 44 5.74 -8.74 3.54
CA TYR A 44 4.47 -8.07 3.76
C TYR A 44 4.30 -7.70 5.23
N GLN A 45 4.60 -8.63 6.15
CA GLN A 45 4.52 -8.37 7.59
C GLN A 45 5.43 -7.23 8.03
N ASN A 46 6.66 -7.17 7.51
CA ASN A 46 7.59 -6.08 7.80
C ASN A 46 7.05 -4.72 7.31
N LEU A 47 6.47 -4.67 6.11
CA LEU A 47 5.84 -3.47 5.61
C LEU A 47 4.64 -3.04 6.46
N GLU A 48 3.81 -3.99 6.90
CA GLU A 48 2.69 -3.73 7.81
C GLU A 48 3.17 -3.14 9.14
N ASP A 49 4.24 -3.69 9.71
CA ASP A 49 4.86 -3.17 10.94
C ASP A 49 5.38 -1.73 10.74
N ILE A 50 6.07 -1.46 9.63
CA ILE A 50 6.56 -0.12 9.29
C ILE A 50 5.40 0.88 9.15
N ILE A 51 4.32 0.49 8.47
CA ILE A 51 3.13 1.32 8.29
C ILE A 51 2.49 1.58 9.66
N SER A 52 2.30 0.55 10.49
CA SER A 52 1.74 0.69 11.83
C SER A 52 2.52 1.67 12.71
N VAL A 53 3.86 1.59 12.68
CA VAL A 53 4.73 2.54 13.39
C VAL A 53 4.57 3.96 12.86
N LYS A 54 4.45 4.14 11.54
CA LYS A 54 4.24 5.46 10.93
C LYS A 54 2.88 6.04 11.29
N ASP A 55 1.82 5.24 11.27
CA ASP A 55 0.47 5.66 11.63
C ASP A 55 0.42 6.14 13.08
N ARG A 56 1.04 5.40 14.01
CA ARG A 56 1.15 5.84 15.42
C ARG A 56 1.89 7.17 15.55
N LYS A 57 2.96 7.39 14.77
CA LYS A 57 3.68 8.66 14.77
C LYS A 57 2.84 9.82 14.22
N ILE A 58 2.05 9.57 13.19
CA ILE A 58 1.12 10.56 12.63
C ILE A 58 0.06 10.93 13.68
N ILE A 59 -0.58 9.92 14.30
CA ILE A 59 -1.57 10.15 15.36
C ILE A 59 -0.96 10.97 16.50
N ALA A 60 0.22 10.58 17.00
CA ALA A 60 0.90 11.31 18.06
C ALA A 60 1.23 12.77 17.67
N LEU A 61 1.60 13.01 16.41
CA LEU A 61 1.85 14.36 15.91
C LEU A 61 0.57 15.19 15.82
N VAL A 62 -0.53 14.58 15.34
CA VAL A 62 -1.85 15.22 15.28
C VAL A 62 -2.33 15.58 16.68
N ASP A 63 -2.19 14.68 17.65
CA ASP A 63 -2.54 14.94 19.05
C ASP A 63 -1.72 16.09 19.62
N GLN A 64 -0.41 16.15 19.32
CA GLN A 64 0.44 17.27 19.74
C GLN A 64 0.01 18.61 19.12
N ILE A 65 -0.34 18.62 17.83
CA ILE A 65 -0.82 19.83 17.15
C ILE A 65 -2.15 20.29 17.78
N LEU A 66 -3.09 19.37 17.97
CA LEU A 66 -4.39 19.66 18.58
C LEU A 66 -4.23 20.18 20.01
N PHE A 67 -3.35 19.54 20.81
CA PHE A 67 -3.02 19.98 22.15
C PHE A 67 -2.44 21.39 22.17
N LYS A 68 -1.47 21.69 21.29
CA LYS A 68 -0.89 23.03 21.17
C LYS A 68 -1.90 24.09 20.74
N MET A 69 -2.83 23.74 19.87
CA MET A 69 -3.89 24.64 19.40
C MET A 69 -4.96 24.90 20.48
N LYS A 70 -5.25 23.92 21.34
CA LYS A 70 -6.23 24.05 22.43
C LYS A 70 -5.72 24.87 23.63
N HIS A 71 -4.41 24.80 23.91
CA HIS A 71 -3.82 25.37 25.12
C HIS A 71 -2.99 26.63 24.92
N ASN A 72 -2.77 27.03 23.67
CA ASN A 72 -2.26 28.36 23.37
C ASN A 72 -3.30 29.07 22.50
N ASP A 73 -3.69 30.31 22.85
CA ASP A 73 -4.42 31.23 21.96
C ASP A 73 -3.48 31.74 20.87
N MET A 74 -2.85 30.79 20.21
CA MET A 74 -1.69 31.00 19.37
C MET A 74 -2.27 31.00 17.97
N THR A 75 -2.40 32.21 17.46
CA THR A 75 -2.03 32.59 16.10
C THR A 75 -0.68 31.95 15.72
N ILE A 76 -0.59 30.62 15.74
CA ILE A 76 0.45 29.85 15.05
C ILE A 76 0.12 30.07 13.59
N GLU A 77 0.57 31.21 13.08
CA GLU A 77 1.21 31.23 11.79
C GLU A 77 2.00 29.93 11.70
N LEU A 78 1.49 28.99 10.91
CA LEU A 78 2.33 27.93 10.37
C LEU A 78 3.58 28.66 9.87
N GLU A 79 4.70 28.48 10.58
CA GLU A 79 6.04 28.92 10.18
C GLU A 79 6.52 28.13 8.94
N ILE A 80 5.57 27.67 8.13
CA ILE A 80 5.69 26.86 6.92
C ILE A 80 5.37 27.72 5.69
N TYR A 81 4.88 28.96 5.88
CA TYR A 81 4.74 29.91 4.78
C TYR A 81 6.03 30.69 4.61
N SER A 82 6.70 30.45 3.50
CA SER A 82 7.93 31.16 3.09
C SER A 82 7.70 32.66 2.92
N SER A 83 6.44 33.10 2.76
CA SER A 83 6.08 34.51 2.64
C SER A 83 4.67 34.83 3.11
N THR A 84 4.42 36.11 3.45
CA THR A 84 3.08 36.64 3.77
C THR A 84 2.10 36.48 2.59
N HIS A 85 2.60 36.42 1.36
CA HIS A 85 1.79 36.19 0.17
C HIS A 85 1.23 34.75 0.14
N GLU A 86 2.07 33.75 0.44
CA GLU A 86 1.63 32.35 0.51
C GLU A 86 0.60 32.14 1.61
N ARG A 87 0.80 32.78 2.77
CA ARG A 87 -0.18 32.77 3.87
C ARG A 87 -1.54 33.33 3.44
N LYS A 88 -1.56 34.49 2.76
CA LYS A 88 -2.80 35.07 2.23
C LYS A 88 -3.47 34.18 1.19
N LEU A 89 -2.67 33.56 0.32
CA LEU A 89 -3.17 32.64 -0.70
C LEU A 89 -3.79 31.38 -0.07
N TRP A 90 -3.20 30.86 1.00
CA TRP A 90 -3.72 29.71 1.72
C TRP A 90 -5.00 30.04 2.50
N ALA A 91 -5.03 31.17 3.22
CA ALA A 91 -6.24 31.64 3.90
C ALA A 91 -7.42 31.78 2.92
N LYS A 92 -7.17 32.33 1.72
CA LYS A 92 -8.16 32.42 0.65
C LYS A 92 -8.66 31.03 0.20
N ARG A 93 -7.74 30.08 -0.02
CA ARG A 93 -8.08 28.71 -0.43
C ARG A 93 -8.88 27.93 0.63
N CYS A 94 -8.62 28.17 1.93
CA CYS A 94 -9.43 27.61 3.02
C CYS A 94 -10.88 28.08 2.91
N SER A 95 -11.10 29.39 2.86
CA SER A 95 -12.44 29.98 2.77
C SER A 95 -13.16 29.56 1.49
N GLU A 96 -12.44 29.41 0.38
CA GLU A 96 -13.02 28.89 -0.87
C GLU A 96 -13.39 27.41 -0.77
N SER A 97 -12.65 26.61 -0.01
CA SER A 97 -12.94 25.17 0.17
C SER A 97 -14.18 24.89 1.01
N GLU A 98 -14.57 25.82 1.89
CA GLU A 98 -15.83 25.73 2.66
C GLU A 98 -17.07 25.79 1.75
N HIS A 99 -16.93 26.38 0.57
CA HIS A 99 -18.04 26.59 -0.38
C HIS A 99 -17.82 25.91 -1.75
N ASN A 100 -16.66 25.27 -1.97
CA ASN A 100 -16.31 24.63 -3.24
C ASN A 100 -15.74 23.22 -3.03
N LEU A 101 -16.58 22.24 -3.36
CA LEU A 101 -16.34 20.80 -3.19
C LEU A 101 -15.20 20.27 -4.08
N GLU A 102 -14.89 20.95 -5.19
CA GLU A 102 -13.78 20.59 -6.08
C GLU A 102 -12.42 20.98 -5.48
N ILE A 103 -12.36 22.13 -4.80
CA ILE A 103 -11.17 22.61 -4.09
C ILE A 103 -10.93 21.75 -2.84
N GLN A 104 -12.00 21.38 -2.13
CA GLN A 104 -11.94 20.48 -0.98
C GLN A 104 -11.31 19.12 -1.33
N LYS A 105 -11.75 18.51 -2.44
CA LYS A 105 -11.22 17.22 -2.92
C LYS A 105 -9.75 17.32 -3.37
N LYS A 106 -9.37 18.43 -3.99
CA LYS A 106 -8.01 18.65 -4.53
C LYS A 106 -6.93 18.71 -3.46
N TYR A 107 -7.26 19.23 -2.26
CA TYR A 107 -6.31 19.42 -1.17
C TYR A 107 -6.62 18.60 0.10
N THR A 108 -7.62 17.72 0.01
CA THR A 108 -8.01 16.80 1.09
C THR A 108 -8.39 17.53 2.40
N PHE A 109 -8.97 18.72 2.30
CA PHE A 109 -9.49 19.44 3.47
C PHE A 109 -10.72 18.71 4.01
N GLN A 110 -10.63 18.16 5.21
CA GLN A 110 -11.81 17.68 5.92
C GLN A 110 -12.61 18.90 6.39
N PRO A 111 -13.92 18.97 6.13
CA PRO A 111 -14.74 20.04 6.66
C PRO A 111 -14.76 19.89 8.20
N ALA A 112 -14.43 20.97 8.92
CA ALA A 112 -14.68 21.02 10.34
C ALA A 112 -16.20 20.94 10.53
N HIS A 113 -16.69 19.79 11.02
CA HIS A 113 -18.09 19.69 11.44
C HIS A 113 -18.32 20.72 12.54
N SER A 114 -19.03 21.78 12.19
CA SER A 114 -19.59 22.76 13.09
C SER A 114 -20.54 22.03 14.04
N HIS A 115 -20.09 21.83 15.28
CA HIS A 115 -21.00 21.55 16.38
C HIS A 115 -21.78 22.83 16.69
N SER A 116 -22.97 22.92 16.10
CA SER A 116 -23.99 23.87 16.50
C SER A 116 -24.50 23.52 17.91
N LEU A 117 -24.50 24.50 18.80
CA LEU A 117 -25.28 24.52 20.04
C LEU A 117 -25.89 25.93 20.17
#